data_AF-A0A7W1KNF3-F1
#
_entry.id   AF-A0A7W1KNF3-F1
#
_cell.length_a   1.000
_cell.length_b   1.000
_cell.length_c   1.000
_cell.angle_alpha   90.00
_cell.angle_beta   90.00
_cell.angle_gamma   90.00
#
_symmetry.space_group_name_H-M   'P 1'
#
loop_
_entity.id
_entity.type
_entity.pdbx_description
1 polymer ?
#
loop_
_entity_poly.entity_id
_entity_poly.type
_entity_poly.pdbx_seq_one_letter_code
_entity_poly.pdbx_strand_id
1 'polypeptide(L)'
;MRQSHWAMLVGVLALAGCGGRGDRTERSRDTGGMMGQMDSGGRGMEGMDSGGMGMGDMNMQGMQMMPNMRAHMDSMMRMSPQQMQSMMAMHQGMMSQMMDRMGGDMRNMKMSGTPEWAALTDSVKQDLAELPNLKGQALSARVRTHADRVKRLLAMHEKMVRK
;
A
#
# COMPACT_ATOMS: atom_id res chain seq x y z
N MET A 1 -1.81 -21.99 41.07
CA MET A 1 -0.61 -21.54 40.34
C MET A 1 0.13 -22.77 39.86
N ARG A 2 0.15 -23.05 38.54
CA ARG A 2 0.81 -24.22 37.96
C ARG A 2 1.79 -23.71 36.88
N GLN A 3 3.07 -23.70 37.23
CA GLN A 3 4.17 -23.31 36.35
C GLN A 3 4.43 -24.44 35.35
N SER A 4 4.28 -24.14 34.06
CA SER A 4 4.61 -25.05 32.96
C SER A 4 5.89 -24.53 32.30
N HIS A 5 7.01 -25.19 32.60
CA HIS A 5 8.29 -24.96 31.96
C HIS A 5 8.28 -25.63 30.58
N TRP A 6 8.22 -24.84 29.51
CA TRP A 6 8.54 -25.32 28.17
C TRP A 6 9.92 -24.81 27.78
N ALA A 7 10.82 -25.76 27.62
CA ALA A 7 12.21 -25.60 27.24
C ALA A 7 12.34 -25.00 25.82
N MET A 8 13.39 -24.20 25.66
CA MET A 8 13.89 -23.72 24.38
C MET A 8 14.19 -24.86 23.41
N LEU A 9 14.04 -24.60 22.11
CA LEU A 9 14.94 -25.17 21.11
C LEU A 9 15.23 -24.12 20.04
N VAL A 10 16.48 -23.69 20.04
CA VAL A 10 17.15 -22.84 19.06
C VAL A 10 17.44 -23.68 17.82
N GLY A 11 17.03 -23.21 16.64
CA GLY A 11 17.39 -23.77 15.35
C GLY A 11 17.95 -22.69 14.45
N VAL A 12 19.27 -22.51 14.48
CA VAL A 12 20.02 -21.70 13.51
C VAL A 12 20.23 -22.56 12.26
N LEU A 13 19.71 -22.11 11.11
CA LEU A 13 20.14 -22.62 9.80
C LEU A 13 20.51 -21.42 8.92
N ALA A 14 21.81 -21.15 8.86
CA ALA A 14 22.40 -20.27 7.86
C ALA A 14 22.71 -21.11 6.61
N LEU A 15 22.26 -20.64 5.44
CA LEU A 15 22.77 -21.11 4.15
C LEU A 15 22.96 -19.92 3.21
N ALA A 16 24.16 -19.88 2.66
CA ALA A 16 24.76 -18.83 1.87
C ALA A 16 24.58 -19.08 0.36
N GLY A 17 24.81 -18.05 -0.45
CA GLY A 17 25.05 -18.12 -1.90
C GLY A 17 24.18 -17.10 -2.67
N CYS A 18 24.65 -15.89 -3.00
CA CYS A 18 25.56 -15.50 -4.10
C CYS A 18 25.02 -15.69 -5.53
N GLY A 19 24.80 -14.56 -6.23
CA GLY A 19 25.44 -14.34 -7.54
C GLY A 19 24.58 -14.15 -8.81
N GLY A 20 24.68 -12.94 -9.41
CA GLY A 20 24.48 -12.63 -10.85
C GLY A 20 23.10 -12.06 -11.20
N ARG A 21 22.84 -10.81 -11.64
CA ARG A 21 23.53 -9.77 -12.44
C ARG A 21 23.81 -10.13 -13.91
N GLY A 22 23.01 -9.52 -14.79
CA GLY A 22 23.12 -9.40 -16.25
C GLY A 22 21.73 -8.96 -16.77
N ASP A 23 21.39 -7.67 -16.87
CA ASP A 23 21.86 -6.63 -17.79
C ASP A 23 21.53 -6.90 -19.27
N ARG A 24 20.88 -5.88 -19.88
CA ARG A 24 20.73 -5.59 -21.30
C ARG A 24 19.92 -6.56 -22.17
N THR A 25 18.69 -6.13 -22.46
CA THR A 25 18.19 -6.18 -23.84
C THR A 25 17.61 -4.81 -24.18
N GLU A 26 18.47 -4.00 -24.81
CA GLU A 26 18.07 -2.83 -25.58
C GLU A 26 17.07 -3.25 -26.64
N ARG A 27 15.94 -2.54 -26.71
CA ARG A 27 15.11 -2.51 -27.91
C ARG A 27 15.07 -1.06 -28.39
N SER A 28 16.03 -0.73 -29.25
CA SER A 28 15.87 0.37 -30.21
C SER A 28 14.56 0.18 -30.97
N ARG A 29 13.74 1.23 -30.97
CA ARG A 29 12.79 1.50 -32.04
C ARG A 29 12.85 2.99 -32.35
N ASP A 30 13.63 3.29 -33.37
CA ASP A 30 13.45 4.40 -34.28
C ASP A 30 12.02 4.45 -34.83
N THR A 31 11.34 5.59 -34.67
CA THR A 31 10.48 6.25 -35.67
C THR A 31 10.18 7.64 -35.08
N GLY A 32 10.61 8.77 -35.63
CA GLY A 32 10.49 9.19 -37.02
C GLY A 32 9.07 9.72 -37.25
N GLY A 33 8.82 11.02 -36.98
CA GLY A 33 7.49 11.61 -37.14
C GLY A 33 7.40 13.08 -36.75
N MET A 34 8.02 13.94 -37.56
CA MET A 34 7.67 15.37 -37.64
C MET A 34 6.32 15.52 -38.36
N MET A 35 5.35 16.23 -37.78
CA MET A 35 4.39 17.12 -38.45
C MET A 35 3.28 17.50 -37.48
N GLY A 36 2.98 18.80 -37.37
CA GLY A 36 1.75 19.24 -36.69
C GLY A 36 1.80 20.63 -36.07
N GLN A 37 2.35 21.61 -36.78
CA GLN A 37 2.06 23.02 -36.52
C GLN A 37 0.59 23.29 -36.85
N MET A 38 -0.22 23.64 -35.84
CA MET A 38 -1.46 24.40 -36.03
C MET A 38 -1.54 25.48 -34.97
N ASP A 39 -1.18 26.69 -35.42
CA ASP A 39 -1.63 27.95 -34.88
C ASP A 39 -3.11 28.13 -35.23
N SER A 40 -3.93 28.52 -34.26
CA SER A 40 -5.20 29.18 -34.53
C SER A 40 -5.59 29.98 -33.29
N GLY A 41 -5.42 31.29 -33.41
CA GLY A 41 -5.93 32.28 -32.48
C GLY A 41 -7.45 32.17 -32.29
N GLY A 42 -7.86 32.20 -31.02
CA GLY A 42 -9.24 32.31 -30.58
C GLY A 42 -9.34 33.41 -29.54
N ARG A 43 -10.13 34.44 -29.88
CA ARG A 43 -10.42 35.66 -29.14
C ARG A 43 -10.94 35.42 -27.71
N GLY A 44 -10.51 36.32 -26.82
CA GLY A 44 -11.31 37.00 -25.79
C GLY A 44 -12.47 36.26 -25.12
N MET A 45 -12.26 35.89 -23.85
CA MET A 45 -13.30 35.90 -22.84
C MET A 45 -12.77 36.69 -21.63
N GLU A 46 -13.02 38.00 -21.65
CA GLU A 46 -13.20 38.80 -20.44
C GLU A 46 -14.47 38.32 -19.74
N GLY A 47 -14.41 38.16 -18.41
CA GLY A 47 -15.61 38.02 -17.57
C GLY A 47 -15.94 36.61 -17.12
N MET A 48 -15.12 36.05 -16.23
CA MET A 48 -15.61 35.19 -15.15
C MET A 48 -15.07 35.71 -13.83
N ASP A 49 -15.72 36.78 -13.37
CA ASP A 49 -15.90 37.07 -11.95
C ASP A 49 -16.63 35.87 -11.33
N SER A 50 -15.88 35.02 -10.65
CA SER A 50 -16.41 34.07 -9.69
C SER A 50 -15.39 34.01 -8.58
N GLY A 51 -15.63 34.90 -7.62
CA GLY A 51 -14.82 35.10 -6.45
C GLY A 51 -14.49 33.80 -5.72
N GLY A 52 -13.23 33.71 -5.28
CA GLY A 52 -12.91 33.13 -3.99
C GLY A 52 -13.40 31.70 -3.73
N MET A 53 -13.05 30.74 -4.58
CA MET A 53 -13.01 29.31 -4.19
C MET A 53 -11.57 28.80 -4.07
N GLY A 54 -10.66 29.64 -3.58
CA GLY A 54 -9.26 29.31 -3.35
C GLY A 54 -9.00 28.97 -1.89
N MET A 55 -8.47 27.77 -1.63
CA MET A 55 -7.82 27.33 -0.38
C MET A 55 -8.66 26.83 0.82
N GLY A 56 -9.99 26.87 0.81
CA GLY A 56 -10.80 26.31 1.91
C GLY A 56 -11.10 24.80 1.80
N ASP A 57 -11.27 24.30 0.57
CA ASP A 57 -11.87 22.98 0.31
C ASP A 57 -10.87 21.81 0.43
N MET A 58 -9.59 22.04 0.16
CA MET A 58 -8.57 20.98 0.20
C MET A 58 -8.26 20.45 1.61
N ASN A 59 -8.56 21.22 2.66
CA ASN A 59 -8.29 20.81 4.04
C ASN A 59 -9.39 19.90 4.63
N MET A 60 -10.63 20.04 4.16
CA MET A 60 -11.76 19.19 4.55
C MET A 60 -11.65 17.77 3.96
N GLN A 61 -11.00 17.61 2.81
CA GLN A 61 -10.85 16.31 2.12
C GLN A 61 -9.84 15.40 2.83
N GLY A 62 -8.73 15.96 3.33
CA GLY A 62 -7.72 15.21 4.09
C GLY A 62 -8.23 14.68 5.43
N MET A 63 -9.09 15.42 6.13
CA MET A 63 -9.67 14.99 7.41
C MET A 63 -10.74 13.88 7.26
N GLN A 64 -11.45 13.83 6.13
CA GLN A 64 -12.50 12.82 5.89
C GLN A 64 -11.97 11.51 5.29
N MET A 65 -10.74 11.51 4.76
CA MET A 65 -10.16 10.34 4.11
C MET A 65 -9.92 9.16 5.09
N MET A 66 -9.48 9.46 6.31
CA MET A 66 -9.19 8.43 7.32
C MET A 66 -10.46 7.76 7.91
N PRO A 67 -11.52 8.50 8.27
CA PRO A 67 -12.82 7.90 8.62
C PRO A 67 -13.41 7.06 7.48
N ASN A 68 -13.34 7.54 6.23
CA ASN A 68 -13.84 6.80 5.07
C ASN A 68 -13.06 5.51 4.82
N MET A 69 -11.72 5.52 4.97
CA MET A 69 -10.93 4.28 4.90
C MET A 69 -11.27 3.29 6.00
N ARG A 70 -11.55 3.77 7.23
CA ARG A 70 -12.00 2.89 8.33
C ARG A 70 -13.35 2.25 8.03
N ALA A 71 -14.34 3.05 7.60
CA ALA A 71 -15.66 2.56 7.25
C ALA A 71 -15.61 1.55 6.08
N HIS A 72 -14.75 1.80 5.08
CA HIS A 72 -14.51 0.89 3.98
C HIS A 72 -13.92 -0.45 4.45
N MET A 73 -12.90 -0.43 5.32
CA MET A 73 -12.32 -1.64 5.92
C MET A 73 -13.36 -2.42 6.73
N ASP A 74 -14.20 -1.73 7.49
CA ASP A 74 -15.23 -2.38 8.31
C ASP A 74 -16.35 -3.00 7.44
N SER A 75 -16.65 -2.40 6.30
CA SER A 75 -17.55 -2.98 5.28
C SER A 75 -16.98 -4.26 4.68
N MET A 76 -15.68 -4.27 4.33
CA MET A 76 -15.01 -5.48 3.83
C MET A 76 -15.00 -6.61 4.87
N MET A 77 -14.85 -6.30 6.15
CA MET A 77 -14.90 -7.31 7.22
C MET A 77 -16.27 -7.96 7.41
N ARG A 78 -17.34 -7.40 6.82
CA ARG A 78 -18.69 -7.96 6.83
C ARG A 78 -18.97 -8.86 5.62
N MET A 79 -18.05 -8.94 4.65
CA MET A 79 -18.21 -9.80 3.48
C MET A 79 -18.18 -11.29 3.86
N SER A 80 -18.84 -12.12 3.05
CA SER A 80 -18.79 -13.57 3.26
C SER A 80 -17.38 -14.11 2.96
N PRO A 81 -16.96 -15.23 3.60
CA PRO A 81 -15.67 -15.84 3.31
C PRO A 81 -15.46 -16.19 1.83
N GLN A 82 -16.53 -16.58 1.14
CA GLN A 82 -16.50 -16.91 -0.29
C GLN A 82 -16.24 -15.66 -1.14
N GLN A 83 -16.87 -14.54 -0.81
CA GLN A 83 -16.60 -13.25 -1.46
C GLN A 83 -15.18 -12.75 -1.18
N MET A 84 -14.69 -12.90 0.06
CA MET A 84 -13.29 -12.56 0.37
C MET A 84 -12.29 -13.40 -0.44
N GLN A 85 -12.58 -14.69 -0.63
CA GLN A 85 -11.72 -15.58 -1.40
C GLN A 85 -11.67 -15.19 -2.88
N SER A 86 -12.80 -14.83 -3.49
CA SER A 86 -12.86 -14.45 -4.92
C SER A 86 -12.10 -13.15 -5.21
N MET A 87 -11.97 -12.28 -4.21
CA MET A 87 -11.25 -11.00 -4.34
C MET A 87 -9.78 -11.09 -3.90
N MET A 88 -9.30 -12.25 -3.44
CA MET A 88 -7.98 -12.36 -2.80
C MET A 88 -6.81 -11.99 -3.72
N ALA A 89 -6.85 -12.42 -4.99
CA ALA A 89 -5.81 -12.10 -5.96
C ALA A 89 -5.73 -10.58 -6.24
N MET A 90 -6.90 -9.93 -6.34
CA MET A 90 -6.99 -8.47 -6.49
C MET A 90 -6.43 -7.76 -5.25
N HIS A 91 -6.80 -8.23 -4.06
CA HIS A 91 -6.31 -7.69 -2.78
C HIS A 91 -4.79 -7.77 -2.68
N GLN A 92 -4.19 -8.90 -3.06
CA GLN A 92 -2.73 -9.06 -3.05
C GLN A 92 -2.04 -8.03 -3.95
N GLY A 93 -2.49 -7.88 -5.20
CA GLY A 93 -1.91 -6.91 -6.13
C GLY A 93 -1.99 -5.47 -5.61
N MET A 94 -3.16 -5.09 -5.09
CA MET A 94 -3.38 -3.76 -4.51
C MET A 94 -2.48 -3.51 -3.29
N MET A 95 -2.37 -4.48 -2.39
CA MET A 95 -1.56 -4.33 -1.17
C MET A 95 -0.07 -4.28 -1.45
N SER A 96 0.43 -5.09 -2.40
CA SER A 96 1.83 -5.01 -2.85
C SER A 96 2.15 -3.63 -3.41
N GLN A 97 1.30 -3.12 -4.30
CA GLN A 97 1.48 -1.77 -4.88
C GLN A 97 1.46 -0.68 -3.81
N MET A 98 0.55 -0.78 -2.83
CA MET A 98 0.48 0.17 -1.73
C MET A 98 1.75 0.18 -0.87
N MET A 99 2.27 -1.01 -0.52
CA MET A 99 3.51 -1.13 0.25
C MET A 99 4.73 -0.60 -0.52
N ASP A 100 4.82 -0.88 -1.82
CA ASP A 100 5.90 -0.38 -2.66
C ASP A 100 5.89 1.15 -2.73
N ARG A 101 4.69 1.74 -2.83
CA ARG A 101 4.51 3.19 -2.81
C ARG A 101 4.93 3.80 -1.48
N MET A 102 4.45 3.26 -0.35
CA MET A 102 4.85 3.75 0.98
C MET A 102 6.37 3.63 1.20
N GLY A 103 6.96 2.50 0.77
CA GLY A 103 8.42 2.33 0.84
C GLY A 103 9.18 3.27 -0.10
N GLY A 104 8.61 3.61 -1.25
CA GLY A 104 9.12 4.64 -2.15
C GLY A 104 9.09 6.04 -1.51
N ASP A 105 7.94 6.42 -0.95
CA ASP A 105 7.74 7.72 -0.30
C ASP A 105 8.74 7.93 0.85
N MET A 106 8.91 6.92 1.72
CA MET A 106 9.90 6.98 2.80
C MET A 106 11.34 7.16 2.29
N ARG A 107 11.73 6.41 1.25
CA ARG A 107 13.07 6.53 0.63
C ARG A 107 13.28 7.92 0.00
N ASN A 108 12.26 8.44 -0.68
CA ASN A 108 12.31 9.77 -1.31
C ASN A 108 12.45 10.88 -0.27
N MET A 109 11.83 10.73 0.89
CA MET A 109 11.98 11.65 2.03
C MET A 109 13.24 11.39 2.86
N LYS A 110 14.12 10.47 2.44
CA LYS A 110 15.31 10.04 3.18
C LYS A 110 15.00 9.58 4.61
N MET A 111 13.80 9.06 4.83
CA MET A 111 13.38 8.49 6.09
C MET A 111 13.79 7.03 6.17
N SER A 112 14.54 6.68 7.21
CA SER A 112 14.80 5.28 7.57
C SER A 112 13.60 4.72 8.32
N GLY A 113 13.10 3.54 7.90
CA GLY A 113 12.06 2.85 8.66
C GLY A 113 12.54 2.49 10.06
N THR A 114 11.71 2.73 11.06
CA THR A 114 12.00 2.27 12.43
C THR A 114 11.91 0.74 12.50
N PRO A 115 12.52 0.09 13.50
CA PRO A 115 12.35 -1.36 13.71
C PRO A 115 10.88 -1.79 13.77
N GLU A 116 10.02 -0.97 14.36
CA GLU A 116 8.58 -1.21 14.45
C GLU A 116 7.90 -1.16 13.07
N TRP A 117 8.31 -0.24 12.20
CA TRP A 117 7.83 -0.16 10.83
C TRP A 117 8.20 -1.41 10.02
N ALA A 118 9.46 -1.85 10.13
CA ALA A 118 9.94 -3.04 9.44
C ALA A 118 9.16 -4.29 9.89
N ALA A 119 9.05 -4.51 11.20
CA ALA A 119 8.30 -5.63 11.76
C ALA A 119 6.83 -5.65 11.35
N LEU A 120 6.19 -4.47 11.29
CA LEU A 120 4.80 -4.37 10.88
C LEU A 120 4.62 -4.64 9.39
N THR A 121 5.53 -4.14 8.55
CA THR A 121 5.54 -4.40 7.11
C THR A 121 5.73 -5.90 6.82
N ASP A 122 6.65 -6.55 7.53
CA ASP A 122 6.90 -7.99 7.38
C ASP A 122 5.71 -8.83 7.86
N SER A 123 5.05 -8.42 8.94
CA SER A 123 3.81 -9.08 9.39
C SER A 123 2.70 -9.00 8.34
N VAL A 124 2.56 -7.84 7.66
CA VAL A 124 1.56 -7.66 6.59
C VAL A 124 1.91 -8.53 5.37
N LYS A 125 3.19 -8.57 4.97
CA LYS A 125 3.68 -9.46 3.90
C LYS A 125 3.38 -10.93 4.20
N GLN A 126 3.66 -11.36 5.43
CA GLN A 126 3.39 -12.72 5.87
C GLN A 126 1.90 -13.05 5.78
N ASP A 127 1.03 -12.15 6.25
CA ASP A 127 -0.42 -12.36 6.12
C ASP A 127 -0.83 -12.51 4.64
N LEU A 128 -0.31 -11.67 3.74
CA LEU A 128 -0.63 -11.75 2.31
C LEU A 128 -0.20 -13.09 1.68
N ALA A 129 0.92 -13.66 2.13
CA ALA A 129 1.39 -14.96 1.68
C ALA A 129 0.55 -16.12 2.23
N GLU A 130 0.02 -15.99 3.45
CA GLU A 130 -0.76 -17.03 4.11
C GLU A 130 -2.24 -17.04 3.70
N LEU A 131 -2.84 -15.87 3.48
CA LEU A 131 -4.27 -15.69 3.22
C LEU A 131 -4.86 -16.60 2.11
N PRO A 132 -4.20 -16.81 0.95
CA PRO A 132 -4.75 -17.67 -0.12
C PRO A 132 -4.94 -19.14 0.31
N ASN A 133 -4.17 -19.59 1.30
CA ASN A 133 -4.20 -20.96 1.79
C ASN A 133 -5.28 -21.18 2.85
N LEU A 134 -5.92 -20.11 3.33
CA LEU A 134 -6.97 -20.16 4.35
C LEU A 134 -8.35 -20.14 3.72
N LYS A 135 -9.31 -20.76 4.42
CA LYS A 135 -10.73 -20.82 4.02
C LYS A 135 -11.63 -20.68 5.24
N GLY A 136 -12.91 -20.37 4.99
CA GLY A 136 -13.96 -20.36 6.02
C GLY A 136 -13.63 -19.46 7.22
N GLN A 137 -13.84 -19.95 8.44
CA GLN A 137 -13.62 -19.19 9.67
C GLN A 137 -12.15 -18.81 9.89
N ALA A 138 -11.21 -19.67 9.50
CA ALA A 138 -9.78 -19.39 9.62
C ALA A 138 -9.37 -18.20 8.73
N LEU A 139 -9.91 -18.13 7.51
CA LEU A 139 -9.73 -16.99 6.62
C LEU A 139 -10.30 -15.71 7.26
N SER A 140 -11.54 -15.75 7.74
CA SER A 140 -12.16 -14.59 8.38
C SER A 140 -11.38 -14.08 9.59
N ALA A 141 -10.89 -14.99 10.44
CA ALA A 141 -10.07 -14.62 11.59
C ALA A 141 -8.76 -13.97 11.15
N ARG A 142 -8.06 -14.55 10.16
CA ARG A 142 -6.80 -14.00 9.64
C ARG A 142 -7.00 -12.63 8.98
N VAL A 143 -8.06 -12.45 8.19
CA VAL A 143 -8.36 -11.17 7.53
C VAL A 143 -8.60 -10.05 8.54
N ARG A 144 -9.25 -10.31 9.67
CA ARG A 144 -9.42 -9.30 10.74
C ARG A 144 -8.07 -8.86 11.32
N THR A 145 -7.22 -9.82 11.67
CA THR A 145 -5.88 -9.53 12.20
C THR A 145 -5.03 -8.77 11.16
N HIS A 146 -5.13 -9.17 9.89
CA HIS A 146 -4.48 -8.48 8.78
C HIS A 146 -4.97 -7.03 8.67
N ALA A 147 -6.29 -6.79 8.70
CA ALA A 147 -6.86 -5.44 8.65
C ALA A 147 -6.35 -4.56 9.80
N ASP A 148 -6.22 -5.08 11.01
CA ASP A 148 -5.68 -4.34 12.15
C ASP A 148 -4.20 -3.99 12.00
N ARG A 149 -3.41 -4.87 11.36
CA ARG A 149 -2.00 -4.56 11.03
C ARG A 149 -1.91 -3.49 9.95
N VAL A 150 -2.73 -3.58 8.90
CA VAL A 150 -2.78 -2.56 7.84
C VAL A 150 -3.21 -1.20 8.39
N LYS A 151 -4.24 -1.15 9.24
CA LYS A 151 -4.68 0.08 9.93
C LYS A 151 -3.53 0.72 10.71
N ARG A 152 -2.75 -0.08 11.44
CA ARG A 152 -1.57 0.40 12.18
C ARG A 152 -0.45 0.87 11.25
N LEU A 153 -0.23 0.18 10.14
CA LEU A 153 0.81 0.51 9.17
C LEU A 153 0.54 1.88 8.55
N LEU A 154 -0.69 2.11 8.11
CA LEU A 154 -1.12 3.39 7.56
C LEU A 154 -1.00 4.53 8.57
N ALA A 155 -1.42 4.32 9.81
CA ALA A 155 -1.29 5.32 10.86
C ALA A 155 0.18 5.63 11.20
N MET A 156 1.07 4.64 11.13
CA MET A 156 2.51 4.85 11.34
C MET A 156 3.12 5.63 10.16
N HIS A 157 2.76 5.27 8.93
CA HIS A 157 3.18 5.99 7.72
C HIS A 157 2.77 7.46 7.78
N GLU A 158 1.51 7.75 8.11
CA GLU A 158 1.00 9.11 8.25
C GLU A 158 1.80 9.91 9.29
N LYS A 159 2.09 9.32 10.45
CA LYS A 159 2.89 9.97 11.50
C LYS A 159 4.33 10.25 11.07
N MET A 160 4.89 9.43 10.18
CA MET A 160 6.23 9.63 9.65
C MET A 160 6.26 10.74 8.60
N VAL A 161 5.30 10.75 7.67
CA VAL A 161 5.24 11.72 6.56
C VAL A 161 4.87 13.14 7.03
N ARG A 162 4.10 13.26 8.13
CA ARG A 162 3.70 14.58 8.67
C ARG A 162 4.77 15.27 9.53
N LYS A 163 5.92 14.62 9.75
CA LYS A 163 7.06 15.20 10.49
C LYS A 163 7.99 15.93 9.54
#